data_AF-A0A921EQS2-F1
#
_entry.id   AF-A0A921EQS2-F1
#
_cell.length_a   1.000
_cell.length_b   1.000
_cell.length_c   1.000
_cell.angle_alpha   90.00
_cell.angle_beta   90.00
_cell.angle_gamma   90.00
#
_symmetry.space_group_name_H-M   'P 1'
#
loop_
_entity.id
_entity.type
_entity.pdbx_description
1 polymer ?
#
loop_
_entity_poly.entity_id
_entity_poly.type
_entity_poly.pdbx_seq_one_letter_code
_entity_poly.pdbx_strand_id
1 'polypeptide(L)' 'MARTAKYYHHGRSPAAWVGSIVAAVGFILATIGAFGPHWIIIGIGAALLLIAGIGTMVLKVMGFGQP' A
#
# COMPACT_ATOMS: atom_id res chain seq x y z
N MET A 1 -6.37 -18.89 -19.60
CA MET A 1 -4.89 -19.04 -19.53
C MET A 1 -4.45 -18.50 -18.18
N ALA A 2 -3.82 -19.32 -17.33
CA ALA A 2 -3.20 -18.79 -16.11
C ALA A 2 -2.05 -17.85 -16.54
N ARG A 3 -2.09 -16.58 -16.14
CA ARG A 3 -0.93 -15.68 -16.34
C ARG A 3 0.24 -16.28 -15.58
N THR A 4 1.32 -16.63 -16.27
CA THR A 4 2.59 -16.97 -15.61
C THR A 4 3.00 -15.79 -14.74
N ALA A 5 3.11 -16.00 -13.43
CA ALA A 5 3.52 -14.97 -12.50
C ALA A 5 4.90 -14.43 -12.91
N LYS A 6 5.01 -13.11 -13.10
CA LYS A 6 6.27 -12.48 -13.45
C LYS A 6 7.20 -12.52 -12.25
N TYR A 7 8.42 -13.02 -12.43
CA TYR A 7 9.43 -12.94 -11.39
C TYR A 7 9.88 -11.48 -11.21
N TYR A 8 9.85 -11.03 -9.96
CA TYR A 8 10.43 -9.76 -9.54
C TYR A 8 11.50 -10.05 -8.51
N HIS A 9 12.63 -9.35 -8.59
CA HIS A 9 13.56 -9.31 -7.47
C HIS A 9 12.84 -8.75 -6.23
N HIS A 10 13.16 -9.30 -5.05
CA HIS A 10 12.56 -8.88 -3.79
C HIS A 10 12.58 -7.36 -3.64
N GLY A 11 11.45 -6.80 -3.21
CA GLY A 11 11.27 -5.35 -3.07
C GLY A 11 11.22 -4.56 -4.38
N ARG A 12 11.31 -5.18 -5.56
CA ARG A 12 11.22 -4.50 -6.87
C ARG A 12 9.92 -4.77 -7.63
N SER A 13 8.98 -5.49 -7.04
CA SER A 13 7.66 -5.65 -7.67
C SER A 13 6.84 -4.36 -7.57
N PRO A 14 6.04 -3.99 -8.60
CA PRO A 14 5.13 -2.85 -8.52
C PRO A 14 4.19 -2.94 -7.32
N ALA A 15 3.70 -4.13 -6.99
CA ALA A 15 2.85 -4.34 -5.81
C ALA A 15 3.56 -3.97 -4.49
N ALA A 16 4.87 -4.24 -4.40
CA ALA A 16 5.68 -3.89 -3.24
C ALA A 16 5.91 -2.37 -3.14
N TRP A 17 6.29 -1.71 -4.25
CA TRP A 17 6.54 -0.27 -4.27
C TRP A 17 5.28 0.57 -4.04
N VAL A 18 4.19 0.26 -4.74
CA VAL A 18 2.91 0.98 -4.57
C VAL A 18 2.39 0.78 -3.16
N GLY A 19 2.40 -0.46 -2.66
CA GLY A 19 1.96 -0.77 -1.31
C GLY A 19 2.75 -0.04 -0.23
N SER A 20 4.09 -0.13 -0.29
CA SER A 20 4.95 0.42 0.76
C SER A 20 4.94 1.94 0.79
N ILE A 21 4.96 2.63 -0.36
CA ILE A 21 4.90 4.10 -0.42
C ILE A 21 3.56 4.59 0.13
N VAL A 22 2.45 4.04 -0.35
CA VAL A 22 1.12 4.50 0.07
C VAL A 22 0.91 4.21 1.56
N ALA A 23 1.37 3.05 2.03
CA ALA A 23 1.32 2.72 3.45
C ALA A 23 2.17 3.66 4.30
N ALA A 24 3.39 3.99 3.84
CA ALA A 24 4.27 4.94 4.55
C ALA A 24 3.64 6.33 4.66
N VAL A 25 3.06 6.85 3.56
CA VAL A 25 2.36 8.14 3.57
C VAL A 25 1.16 8.10 4.51
N GLY A 26 0.33 7.05 4.42
CA GLY A 26 -0.83 6.87 5.31
C GLY A 26 -0.44 6.82 6.79
N PHE A 27 0.63 6.08 7.10
CA PHE A 27 1.17 5.97 8.45
C PHE A 27 1.71 7.32 8.98
N ILE A 28 2.45 8.06 8.16
CA ILE A 28 2.96 9.39 8.52
C ILE A 28 1.81 10.34 8.83
N LEU A 29 0.78 10.39 7.98
CA LEU A 29 -0.38 11.25 8.21
C LEU A 29 -1.14 10.84 9.48
N ALA A 30 -1.40 9.55 9.68
CA ALA A 30 -2.05 9.07 10.90
C ALA A 30 -1.25 9.45 12.16
N THR A 31 0.09 9.35 12.09
CA THR A 31 0.99 9.71 13.19
C THR A 31 0.96 11.22 13.47
N ILE A 32 1.04 12.07 12.44
CA ILE A 32 0.89 13.53 12.57
C ILE A 32 -0.46 13.88 13.19
N GLY A 33 -1.53 13.24 12.70
CA GLY A 33 -2.88 13.45 13.20
C GLY A 33 -3.04 13.07 14.67
N ALA A 34 -2.29 12.07 15.16
CA ALA A 34 -2.35 11.60 16.54
C ALA A 34 -1.73 12.56 17.58
N PHE A 35 -0.94 13.55 17.16
CA PHE A 35 -0.39 14.58 18.06
C PHE A 35 -1.43 15.67 18.48
N GLY A 36 -2.68 15.56 18.01
CA GLY A 36 -3.77 16.45 18.39
C GLY A 36 -5.14 15.89 18.02
N PRO A 37 -6.25 16.64 18.19
CA PRO A 37 -7.58 16.19 17.81
C PRO A 37 -7.86 16.33 16.30
N HIS A 38 -6.87 16.00 15.47
CA HIS A 38 -6.94 16.15 14.01
C HIS A 38 -7.56 14.91 13.35
N TRP A 39 -8.81 14.62 13.69
CA TRP A 39 -9.55 13.43 13.24
C TRP A 39 -9.62 13.30 11.71
N ILE A 40 -9.65 14.42 10.98
CA ILE A 40 -9.62 14.42 9.51
C ILE A 40 -8.30 13.84 8.98
N ILE A 41 -7.17 14.25 9.55
CA ILE A 41 -5.84 13.78 9.13
C ILE A 41 -5.70 12.29 9.45
N ILE A 42 -6.17 11.87 10.62
CA ILE A 42 -6.23 10.45 11.01
C ILE A 42 -7.07 9.66 10.01
N GLY A 43 -8.25 10.17 9.64
CA GLY A 43 -9.13 9.54 8.65
C GLY A 43 -8.47 9.39 7.28
N ILE A 44 -7.75 10.40 6.80
CA ILE A 44 -6.98 10.34 5.55
C ILE A 44 -5.88 9.28 5.65
N GLY A 45 -5.13 9.27 6.75
CA GLY A 45 -4.07 8.27 6.98
C GLY A 45 -4.62 6.84 6.97
N ALA A 46 -5.73 6.61 7.68
CA ALA A 46 -6.40 5.31 7.71
C ALA A 46 -6.93 4.88 6.33
N ALA A 47 -7.54 5.79 5.57
CA ALA A 47 -8.00 5.52 4.21
C ALA A 47 -6.84 5.13 3.29
N LEU A 48 -5.69 5.81 3.38
CA LEU A 48 -4.51 5.46 2.61
C LEU A 48 -3.94 4.09 2.98
N LEU A 49 -3.94 3.71 4.26
CA LEU A 49 -3.52 2.37 4.69
C LEU A 49 -4.44 1.28 4.10
N LEU A 50 -5.75 1.51 4.07
CA LEU A 50 -6.70 0.60 3.42
C LEU A 50 -6.44 0.51 1.91
N ILE A 51 -6.23 1.64 1.24
CA ILE A 51 -5.92 1.69 -0.19
C ILE A 51 -4.59 0.97 -0.48
N ALA A 52 -3.57 1.12 0.37
CA ALA A 52 -2.31 0.41 0.23
C ALA A 52 -2.51 -1.11 0.29
N GLY A 53 -3.24 -1.60 1.29
CA GLY A 53 -3.52 -3.03 1.45
C GLY A 53 -4.29 -3.62 0.28
N ILE A 54 -5.42 -2.99 -0.08
CA ILE A 54 -6.27 -3.43 -1.20
C ILE A 54 -5.51 -3.32 -2.52
N GLY A 55 -4.82 -2.21 -2.77
CA GLY A 55 -4.03 -1.97 -3.97
C GLY A 55 -2.92 -3.01 -4.14
N THR A 56 -2.19 -3.34 -3.08
CA THR A 56 -1.18 -4.41 -3.12
C THR A 56 -1.80 -5.77 -3.44
N MET A 57 -2.96 -6.11 -2.85
CA MET A 57 -3.65 -7.38 -3.15
C MET A 57 -4.07 -7.44 -4.62
N VAL A 58 -4.70 -6.39 -5.14
CA VAL A 58 -5.11 -6.30 -6.54
C VAL A 58 -3.90 -6.45 -7.47
N LEU A 59 -2.81 -5.73 -7.20
CA LEU A 59 -1.59 -5.80 -8.00
C LEU A 59 -0.96 -7.20 -7.97
N LYS A 60 -0.98 -7.89 -6.81
CA LYS A 60 -0.53 -9.28 -6.70
C LYS A 60 -1.37 -10.22 -7.56
N VAL A 61 -2.71 -10.10 -7.49
CA VAL A 61 -3.64 -10.91 -8.31
C VAL A 61 -3.44 -10.68 -9.81
N MET A 62 -3.08 -9.46 -10.21
CA MET A 62 -2.79 -9.12 -11.61
C MET A 62 -1.44 -9.65 -12.13
N GLY A 63 -0.60 -10.22 -11.26
CA GLY A 63 0.74 -10.72 -11.59
C GLY A 63 1.85 -9.68 -11.46
N PHE A 64 1.59 -8.55 -10.78
CA PHE A 64 2.58 -7.49 -10.50
C PHE A 64 3.22 -7.61 -9.10
N GLY A 65 2.97 -8.72 -8.41
CA GLY A 65 3.64 -9.09 -7.17
C GLY A 65 4.77 -10.06 -7.42
N GLN A 66 5.69 -10.12 -6.47
CA GLN A 66 6.55 -11.29 -6.35
C GLN A 66 5.69 -12.51 -5.94
N PRO A 67 5.88 -13.69 -6.56
CA PRO A 67 5.27 -14.93 -6.10
C PRO A 67 5.70 -15.30 -4.67
#